data_AF-A0A928IFD3-F1
#
_entry.id   AF-A0A928IFD3-F1
#
_cell.length_a   1.000
_cell.length_b   1.000
_cell.length_c   1.000
_cell.angle_alpha   90.00
_cell.angle_beta   90.00
_cell.angle_gamma   90.00
#
_symmetry.space_group_name_H-M   'P 1'
#
loop_
_entity.id
_entity.type
_entity.pdbx_description
1 polymer ?
#
loop_
_entity_poly.entity_id
_entity_poly.type
_entity_poly.pdbx_seq_one_letter_code
_entity_poly.pdbx_strand_id
1 'polypeptide(L)'
;MDDKNFDLDSVKFSLNRSWEIHRQTFGPILEPAFAENKEVRIILINALNHISRRNVKRGMELLNDIRQYCVYDEDKAAWMFFVGLCFEMCGKNDEMLKWYEKAGEFGHRFYLPYLKLAKAAHGSAQFEKAKAYYETAIECLLEGSEADREYDILGSAYTNLAACLTMLRKYSEAENAWLAAQKYPLQKGSYSTAAVLYAAMGNSEKAAKYISLLKESSPETVRQTEELTQQILCGTHPFFSL
;
A
#
# COMPACT_ATOMS: atom_id res chain seq x y z
N MET A 1 -0.06 -29.81 -44.13
CA MET A 1 -0.91 -30.00 -42.94
C MET A 1 -0.06 -30.86 -42.03
N ASP A 2 0.60 -30.34 -41.00
CA ASP A 2 0.06 -29.50 -39.94
C ASP A 2 1.11 -28.54 -39.37
N ASP A 3 0.78 -27.25 -39.35
CA ASP A 3 1.63 -26.18 -38.81
C ASP A 3 0.78 -25.20 -37.99
N LYS A 4 -0.13 -25.76 -37.17
CA LYS A 4 -1.07 -24.99 -36.32
C LYS A 4 -1.31 -25.61 -34.94
N ASN A 5 -0.35 -26.35 -34.38
CA ASN A 5 -0.18 -26.38 -32.92
C ASN A 5 0.61 -25.13 -32.52
N PHE A 6 0.03 -23.95 -32.78
CA PHE A 6 0.46 -22.73 -32.12
C PHE A 6 0.38 -23.04 -30.63
N ASP A 7 1.54 -23.06 -29.98
CA ASP A 7 1.82 -23.73 -28.72
C ASP A 7 0.89 -23.26 -27.59
N LEU A 8 -0.29 -23.88 -27.52
CA LEU A 8 -1.38 -23.55 -26.61
C LEU A 8 -0.93 -23.74 -25.15
N ASP A 9 0.01 -24.67 -24.93
CA ASP A 9 0.56 -24.96 -23.63
C ASP A 9 1.55 -23.86 -23.20
N SER A 10 2.38 -23.34 -24.11
CA SER A 10 3.20 -22.15 -23.85
C SER A 10 2.37 -20.89 -23.57
N VAL A 11 1.27 -20.68 -24.30
CA VAL A 11 0.36 -19.55 -24.05
C VAL A 11 -0.29 -19.66 -22.66
N LYS A 12 -0.80 -20.85 -22.29
CA LYS A 12 -1.36 -21.10 -20.96
C LYS A 12 -0.31 -20.93 -19.86
N PHE A 13 0.90 -21.43 -20.07
CA PHE A 13 2.00 -21.27 -19.12
C PHE A 13 2.34 -19.80 -18.89
N SER A 14 2.45 -19.00 -19.97
CA SER A 14 2.73 -17.57 -19.89
C SER A 14 1.62 -16.79 -19.17
N LEU A 15 0.36 -17.17 -19.40
CA LEU A 15 -0.79 -16.55 -18.75
C LEU A 15 -0.84 -16.87 -17.26
N ASN A 16 -0.61 -18.12 -16.88
CA ASN A 16 -0.52 -18.54 -15.47
C ASN A 16 0.63 -17.83 -14.75
N ARG A 17 1.79 -17.69 -15.41
CA ARG A 17 2.91 -16.93 -14.86
C ARG A 17 2.55 -15.46 -14.65
N SER A 18 1.88 -14.84 -15.62
CA SER A 18 1.44 -13.44 -15.52
C SER A 18 0.44 -13.26 -14.38
N TRP A 19 -0.52 -14.18 -14.25
CA TRP A 19 -1.47 -14.21 -13.14
C TRP A 19 -0.75 -14.26 -11.80
N GLU A 20 0.18 -15.20 -11.62
CA GLU A 20 0.91 -15.36 -10.36
C GLU A 20 1.70 -14.11 -9.95
N ILE A 21 2.36 -13.46 -10.92
CA ILE A 21 3.09 -12.21 -10.67
C ILE A 21 2.14 -11.11 -10.16
N HIS A 22 0.99 -10.93 -10.81
CA HIS A 22 0.02 -9.92 -10.38
C HIS A 22 -0.66 -10.30 -9.07
N ARG A 23 -0.92 -11.59 -8.85
CA ARG A 23 -1.49 -12.14 -7.61
C ARG A 23 -0.59 -11.89 -6.41
N GLN A 24 0.73 -11.98 -6.56
CA GLN A 24 1.67 -11.63 -5.48
C GLN A 24 1.62 -10.15 -5.09
N THR A 25 1.16 -9.27 -5.99
CA THR A 25 1.09 -7.82 -5.73
C THR A 25 -0.32 -7.36 -5.31
N PHE A 26 -1.34 -8.00 -5.87
CA PHE A 26 -2.74 -7.56 -5.78
C PHE A 26 -3.67 -8.67 -5.31
N GLY A 27 -3.15 -9.77 -4.77
CA GLY A 27 -3.87 -11.00 -4.44
C GLY A 27 -5.25 -10.77 -3.82
N PRO A 28 -5.37 -10.02 -2.71
CA PRO A 28 -6.64 -9.78 -2.05
C PRO A 28 -7.72 -9.25 -2.99
N ILE A 29 -7.39 -8.28 -3.85
CA ILE A 29 -8.35 -7.65 -4.76
C ILE A 29 -8.44 -8.36 -6.12
N LEU A 30 -7.41 -9.10 -6.53
CA LEU A 30 -7.32 -9.75 -7.84
C LEU A 30 -7.93 -11.16 -7.83
N GLU A 31 -7.67 -11.95 -6.78
CA GLU A 31 -8.10 -13.35 -6.70
C GLU A 31 -9.61 -13.56 -6.77
N PRO A 32 -10.47 -12.74 -6.14
CA PRO A 32 -11.91 -12.89 -6.28
C PRO A 32 -12.45 -12.24 -7.57
N ALA A 33 -11.71 -11.32 -8.19
CA ALA A 33 -12.16 -10.59 -9.36
C ALA A 33 -12.49 -11.53 -10.52
N PHE A 34 -13.70 -11.41 -11.05
CA PHE A 34 -14.25 -12.14 -12.19
C PHE A 34 -14.09 -13.67 -12.06
N ALA A 35 -14.25 -14.21 -10.85
CA ALA A 35 -14.10 -15.65 -10.56
C ALA A 35 -14.89 -16.56 -11.50
N GLU A 36 -16.11 -16.15 -11.81
CA GLU A 36 -17.02 -16.91 -12.66
C GLU A 36 -16.76 -16.70 -14.16
N ASN A 37 -15.91 -15.75 -14.55
CA ASN A 37 -15.66 -15.40 -15.95
C ASN A 37 -14.17 -15.46 -16.33
N LYS A 38 -13.73 -16.66 -16.72
CA LYS A 38 -12.35 -16.94 -17.14
C LYS A 38 -11.88 -16.11 -18.33
N GLU A 39 -12.78 -15.81 -19.27
CA GLU A 39 -12.43 -15.00 -20.45
C GLU A 39 -12.13 -13.56 -20.05
N VAL A 40 -12.93 -13.00 -19.14
CA VAL A 40 -12.67 -11.66 -18.59
C VAL A 40 -11.39 -11.61 -17.76
N ARG A 41 -11.07 -12.67 -17.01
CA ARG A 41 -9.78 -12.78 -16.29
C ARG A 41 -8.59 -12.71 -17.24
N ILE A 42 -8.66 -13.34 -18.42
CA ILE A 42 -7.61 -13.25 -19.43
C ILE A 42 -7.43 -11.79 -19.88
N ILE A 43 -8.53 -11.08 -20.13
CA ILE A 43 -8.48 -9.67 -20.53
C ILE A 43 -7.91 -8.81 -19.40
N LEU A 44 -8.30 -9.06 -18.14
CA LEU A 44 -7.76 -8.39 -16.96
C LEU A 44 -6.24 -8.59 -16.84
N ILE A 45 -5.75 -9.83 -16.94
CA ILE A 45 -4.30 -10.14 -16.92
C ILE A 45 -3.57 -9.39 -18.03
N ASN A 46 -4.15 -9.35 -19.23
CA ASN A 46 -3.58 -8.60 -20.36
C ASN A 46 -3.54 -7.10 -20.06
N ALA A 47 -4.57 -6.53 -19.45
CA ALA A 47 -4.58 -5.14 -19.01
C ALA A 47 -3.44 -4.88 -18.01
N LEU A 48 -3.29 -5.72 -16.99
CA LEU A 48 -2.23 -5.60 -15.98
C LEU A 48 -0.83 -5.75 -16.57
N ASN A 49 -0.65 -6.60 -17.59
CA ASN A 49 0.60 -6.73 -18.34
C ASN A 49 0.95 -5.47 -19.13
N HIS A 50 -0.04 -4.78 -19.70
CA HIS A 50 0.18 -3.49 -20.36
C HIS A 50 0.52 -2.40 -19.35
N ILE A 51 -0.21 -2.36 -18.22
CA ILE A 51 0.01 -1.42 -17.12
C ILE A 51 1.44 -1.58 -16.56
N SER A 52 1.86 -2.81 -16.23
CA SER A 52 3.21 -3.06 -15.69
C SER A 52 4.34 -2.64 -16.64
N ARG A 53 4.10 -2.70 -17.96
CA ARG A 53 5.03 -2.23 -19.01
C ARG A 53 4.91 -0.73 -19.33
N ARG A 54 4.22 0.05 -18.48
CA ARG A 54 3.94 1.49 -18.67
C ARG A 54 3.11 1.82 -19.92
N ASN A 55 2.49 0.83 -20.57
CA ASN A 55 1.52 1.05 -21.64
C ASN A 55 0.11 1.26 -21.05
N VAL A 56 -0.03 2.33 -20.25
CA VAL A 56 -1.23 2.60 -19.45
C VAL A 56 -2.46 2.82 -20.31
N LYS A 57 -2.31 3.48 -21.47
CA LYS A 57 -3.42 3.70 -22.42
C LYS A 57 -4.05 2.38 -22.83
N ARG A 58 -3.25 1.40 -23.27
CA ARG A 58 -3.77 0.10 -23.68
C ARG A 58 -4.35 -0.68 -22.51
N GLY A 59 -3.73 -0.58 -21.33
CA GLY A 59 -4.29 -1.14 -20.10
C GLY A 59 -5.68 -0.61 -19.80
N MET A 60 -5.88 0.71 -19.87
CA MET A 60 -7.17 1.35 -19.64
C MET A 60 -8.24 0.95 -20.67
N GLU A 61 -7.87 0.83 -21.95
CA GLU A 61 -8.80 0.34 -22.99
C GLU A 61 -9.33 -1.06 -22.64
N LEU A 62 -8.44 -1.98 -22.27
CA LEU A 62 -8.82 -3.35 -21.89
C LEU A 62 -9.66 -3.38 -20.59
N LEU A 63 -9.34 -2.52 -19.62
CA LEU A 63 -10.19 -2.36 -18.43
C LEU A 63 -11.58 -1.84 -18.79
N ASN A 64 -11.70 -0.93 -19.76
CA ASN A 64 -12.99 -0.43 -20.20
C ASN A 64 -13.82 -1.51 -20.91
N ASP A 65 -13.17 -2.38 -21.71
CA ASP A 65 -13.82 -3.50 -22.39
C ASP A 65 -14.48 -4.47 -21.39
N ILE A 66 -13.88 -4.63 -20.20
CA ILE A 66 -14.40 -5.55 -19.19
C ILE A 66 -15.40 -4.93 -18.22
N ARG A 67 -15.63 -3.61 -18.28
CA ARG A 67 -16.49 -2.88 -17.33
C ARG A 67 -17.90 -3.45 -17.25
N GLN A 68 -18.47 -3.84 -18.38
CA GLN A 68 -19.84 -4.37 -18.47
C GLN A 68 -20.01 -5.73 -17.76
N TYR A 69 -18.91 -6.43 -17.45
CA TYR A 69 -18.93 -7.71 -16.77
C TYR A 69 -18.73 -7.58 -15.25
N CYS A 70 -18.69 -6.35 -14.70
CA CYS A 70 -18.60 -6.12 -13.26
C CYS A 70 -19.95 -6.39 -12.58
N VAL A 71 -20.24 -7.66 -12.31
CA VAL A 71 -21.53 -8.11 -11.76
C VAL A 71 -21.49 -8.06 -10.24
N TYR A 72 -20.48 -8.71 -9.66
CA TYR A 72 -20.30 -8.79 -8.23
C TYR A 72 -19.55 -7.57 -7.73
N ASP A 73 -19.66 -7.32 -6.43
CA ASP A 73 -18.99 -6.16 -5.85
C ASP A 73 -17.45 -6.35 -5.97
N GLU A 74 -16.94 -7.57 -5.91
CA GLU A 74 -15.50 -7.90 -6.02
C GLU A 74 -14.96 -7.48 -7.39
N ASP A 75 -15.76 -7.70 -8.44
CA ASP A 75 -15.44 -7.27 -9.79
C ASP A 75 -15.37 -5.74 -9.87
N LYS A 76 -16.34 -5.06 -9.25
CA LYS A 76 -16.42 -3.60 -9.22
C LYS A 76 -15.22 -3.01 -8.48
N ALA A 77 -14.90 -3.50 -7.28
CA ALA A 77 -13.74 -3.05 -6.52
C ALA A 77 -12.44 -3.22 -7.31
N ALA A 78 -12.21 -4.41 -7.86
CA ALA A 78 -11.00 -4.69 -8.64
C ALA A 78 -10.89 -3.81 -9.87
N TRP A 79 -11.97 -3.69 -10.64
CA TRP A 79 -12.00 -2.82 -11.81
C TRP A 79 -11.71 -1.37 -11.44
N MET A 80 -12.37 -0.82 -10.41
CA MET A 80 -12.15 0.55 -9.94
C MET A 80 -10.73 0.78 -9.42
N PHE A 81 -10.19 -0.18 -8.68
CA PHE A 81 -8.81 -0.12 -8.20
C PHE A 81 -7.80 -0.07 -9.35
N PHE A 82 -7.95 -0.94 -10.36
CA PHE A 82 -7.03 -0.94 -11.50
C PHE A 82 -7.21 0.27 -12.42
N VAL A 83 -8.42 0.83 -12.53
CA VAL A 83 -8.63 2.13 -13.16
C VAL A 83 -7.91 3.24 -12.38
N GLY A 84 -8.01 3.24 -11.04
CA GLY A 84 -7.27 4.15 -10.17
C GLY A 84 -5.75 4.03 -10.34
N LEU A 85 -5.24 2.81 -10.44
CA LEU A 85 -3.82 2.54 -10.70
C LEU A 85 -3.35 3.13 -12.04
N CYS A 86 -4.17 3.06 -13.09
CA CYS A 86 -3.86 3.74 -14.35
C CYS A 86 -3.74 5.25 -14.17
N PHE A 87 -4.64 5.88 -13.42
CA PHE A 87 -4.56 7.32 -13.13
C PHE A 87 -3.33 7.67 -12.29
N GLU A 88 -2.99 6.85 -11.28
CA GLU A 88 -1.76 6.99 -10.49
C GLU A 88 -0.52 6.99 -11.41
N MET A 89 -0.46 6.04 -12.33
CA MET A 89 0.66 5.91 -13.28
C MET A 89 0.75 7.06 -14.29
N CYS A 90 -0.35 7.78 -14.52
CA CYS A 90 -0.39 8.99 -15.32
C CYS A 90 -0.15 10.28 -14.51
N GLY A 91 0.06 10.19 -13.19
CA GLY A 91 0.22 11.35 -12.31
C GLY A 91 -1.06 12.16 -12.10
N LYS A 92 -2.22 11.57 -12.38
CA LYS A 92 -3.54 12.20 -12.25
C LYS A 92 -4.13 11.93 -10.87
N ASN A 93 -3.67 12.73 -9.90
CA ASN A 93 -3.90 12.45 -8.48
C ASN A 93 -5.38 12.53 -8.07
N ASP A 94 -6.13 13.51 -8.57
CA ASP A 94 -7.54 13.69 -8.18
C ASP A 94 -8.41 12.52 -8.68
N GLU A 95 -8.20 12.09 -9.93
CA GLU A 95 -8.89 10.93 -10.47
C GLU A 95 -8.45 9.62 -9.79
N MET A 96 -7.16 9.48 -9.48
CA MET A 96 -6.64 8.34 -8.72
C MET A 96 -7.36 8.19 -7.37
N LEU A 97 -7.43 9.28 -6.59
CA LEU A 97 -8.09 9.28 -5.29
C LEU A 97 -9.56 8.89 -5.41
N LYS A 98 -10.29 9.52 -6.35
CA LYS A 98 -11.70 9.24 -6.60
C LYS A 98 -11.96 7.76 -6.93
N TRP A 99 -11.10 7.12 -7.70
CA TRP A 99 -11.27 5.71 -8.05
C TRP A 99 -10.90 4.76 -6.92
N TYR A 100 -9.91 5.08 -6.11
CA TYR A 100 -9.61 4.30 -4.91
C TYR A 100 -10.66 4.44 -3.82
N GLU A 101 -11.24 5.63 -3.62
CA GLU A 101 -12.39 5.82 -2.73
C GLU A 101 -13.55 4.92 -3.15
N LYS A 102 -13.93 4.97 -4.43
CA LYS A 102 -14.99 4.10 -4.97
C LYS A 102 -14.66 2.62 -4.84
N ALA A 103 -13.41 2.22 -5.05
CA ALA A 103 -13.02 0.82 -4.88
C ALA A 103 -13.21 0.34 -3.42
N GLY A 104 -12.99 1.22 -2.44
CA GLY A 104 -13.23 0.92 -1.02
C GLY A 104 -14.70 0.85 -0.61
N GLU A 105 -15.62 1.42 -1.40
CA GLU A 105 -17.07 1.37 -1.13
C GLU A 105 -17.67 -0.03 -1.31
N PHE A 106 -16.97 -0.92 -2.02
CA PHE A 106 -17.45 -2.27 -2.33
C PHE A 106 -16.96 -3.28 -1.29
N GLY A 107 -17.91 -4.03 -0.74
CA GLY A 107 -17.91 -4.66 0.60
C GLY A 107 -17.02 -5.88 0.82
N HIS A 108 -15.88 -5.96 0.17
CA HIS A 108 -14.81 -6.90 0.47
C HIS A 108 -13.72 -6.11 1.16
N ARG A 109 -13.22 -6.66 2.26
CA ARG A 109 -12.21 -6.12 3.17
C ARG A 109 -10.84 -5.98 2.49
N PHE A 110 -10.79 -5.29 1.34
CA PHE A 110 -9.57 -5.07 0.58
C PHE A 110 -8.85 -3.87 1.18
N TYR A 111 -7.73 -4.14 1.83
CA TYR A 111 -6.91 -3.09 2.44
C TYR A 111 -6.19 -2.21 1.39
N LEU A 112 -6.02 -2.70 0.15
CA LEU A 112 -5.18 -2.05 -0.87
C LEU A 112 -5.66 -0.64 -1.28
N PRO A 113 -6.95 -0.39 -1.58
CA PRO A 113 -7.45 0.96 -1.82
C PRO A 113 -7.15 1.91 -0.63
N TYR A 114 -7.39 1.45 0.60
CA TYR A 114 -7.15 2.24 1.80
C TYR A 114 -5.66 2.57 2.01
N LEU A 115 -4.74 1.63 1.74
CA LEU A 115 -3.31 1.94 1.80
C LEU A 115 -2.88 2.97 0.75
N LYS A 116 -3.48 2.94 -0.45
CA LYS A 116 -3.20 3.94 -1.50
C LYS A 116 -3.69 5.32 -1.09
N LEU A 117 -4.93 5.41 -0.58
CA LEU A 117 -5.50 6.65 -0.04
C LEU A 117 -4.69 7.18 1.15
N ALA A 118 -4.30 6.31 2.07
CA ALA A 118 -3.50 6.66 3.24
C ALA A 118 -2.14 7.27 2.84
N LYS A 119 -1.42 6.63 1.91
CA LYS A 119 -0.14 7.14 1.40
C LYS A 119 -0.28 8.49 0.70
N ALA A 120 -1.33 8.66 -0.12
CA ALA A 120 -1.58 9.92 -0.80
C ALA A 120 -1.93 11.05 0.18
N ALA A 121 -2.78 10.77 1.18
CA ALA A 121 -3.13 11.71 2.23
C ALA A 121 -1.91 12.07 3.09
N HIS A 122 -1.09 11.08 3.45
CA HIS A 122 0.14 11.28 4.22
C HIS A 122 1.13 12.16 3.45
N GLY A 123 1.41 11.86 2.18
CA GLY A 123 2.28 12.67 1.33
C GLY A 123 1.78 14.11 1.13
N SER A 124 0.48 14.34 1.30
CA SER A 124 -0.16 15.66 1.23
C SER A 124 -0.33 16.32 2.62
N ALA A 125 0.33 15.80 3.66
CA ALA A 125 0.23 16.25 5.05
C ALA A 125 -1.20 16.27 5.64
N GLN A 126 -2.14 15.52 5.06
CA GLN A 126 -3.50 15.34 5.57
C GLN A 126 -3.52 14.20 6.60
N PHE A 127 -2.80 14.37 7.71
CA PHE A 127 -2.50 13.29 8.65
C PHE A 127 -3.73 12.66 9.32
N GLU A 128 -4.80 13.42 9.59
CA GLU A 128 -6.04 12.84 10.15
C GLU A 128 -6.73 11.90 9.15
N LYS A 129 -6.76 12.26 7.85
CA LYS A 129 -7.30 11.36 6.81
C LYS A 129 -6.40 10.15 6.63
N ALA A 130 -5.08 10.36 6.60
CA ALA A 130 -4.12 9.27 6.47
C ALA A 130 -4.25 8.27 7.62
N LYS A 131 -4.38 8.76 8.86
CA LYS A 131 -4.66 7.96 10.06
C LYS A 131 -5.90 7.08 9.84
N ALA A 132 -7.04 7.69 9.49
CA ALA A 132 -8.29 6.95 9.30
C ALA A 132 -8.15 5.84 8.24
N TYR A 133 -7.51 6.12 7.10
CA TYR A 133 -7.29 5.12 6.07
C TYR A 133 -6.32 4.01 6.50
N TYR A 134 -5.25 4.32 7.25
CA TYR A 134 -4.37 3.28 7.78
C TYR A 134 -5.10 2.39 8.79
N GLU A 135 -5.95 2.96 9.66
CA GLU A 135 -6.78 2.21 10.60
C GLU A 135 -7.72 1.26 9.86
N THR A 136 -8.46 1.74 8.86
CA THR A 136 -9.34 0.88 8.03
C THR A 136 -8.56 -0.20 7.28
N ALA A 137 -7.37 0.11 6.76
CA ALA A 137 -6.52 -0.90 6.11
C ALA A 137 -6.06 -2.00 7.09
N ILE A 138 -5.71 -1.62 8.32
CA ILE A 138 -5.33 -2.56 9.38
C ILE A 138 -6.52 -3.42 9.79
N GLU A 139 -7.71 -2.84 9.97
CA GLU A 139 -8.95 -3.58 10.24
C GLU A 139 -9.19 -4.64 9.18
N CYS A 140 -9.13 -4.26 7.90
CA CYS A 140 -9.27 -5.18 6.78
C CYS A 140 -8.26 -6.35 6.82
N LEU A 141 -6.99 -6.07 7.13
CA LEU A 141 -5.92 -7.07 7.25
C LEU A 141 -6.12 -8.03 8.44
N LEU A 142 -6.70 -7.53 9.54
CA LEU A 142 -6.93 -8.33 10.75
C LEU A 142 -8.21 -9.17 10.67
N GLU A 143 -9.22 -8.69 9.94
CA GLU A 143 -10.49 -9.37 9.72
C GLU A 143 -10.39 -10.63 8.83
N GLY A 144 -9.30 -10.76 8.06
CA GLY A 144 -9.01 -11.94 7.24
C GLY A 144 -8.58 -13.17 8.06
N SER A 145 -8.47 -14.32 7.38
CA SER A 145 -7.92 -15.54 7.98
C SER A 145 -6.47 -15.30 8.40
N GLU A 146 -6.03 -15.94 9.49
CA GLU A 146 -4.64 -15.82 9.94
C GLU A 146 -3.65 -16.42 8.92
N ALA A 147 -4.08 -17.42 8.14
CA ALA A 147 -3.27 -18.10 7.13
C ALA A 147 -2.97 -17.21 5.91
N ASP A 148 -3.89 -16.32 5.54
CA ASP A 148 -3.77 -15.44 4.36
C ASP A 148 -3.30 -14.02 4.73
N ARG A 149 -2.96 -13.80 6.00
CA ARG A 149 -2.64 -12.47 6.53
C ARG A 149 -1.26 -12.00 6.07
N GLU A 150 -1.23 -10.84 5.44
CA GLU A 150 0.00 -10.20 4.96
C GLU A 150 0.72 -9.45 6.09
N TYR A 151 1.48 -10.19 6.91
CA TYR A 151 2.17 -9.66 8.10
C TYR A 151 3.14 -8.51 7.80
N ASP A 152 3.86 -8.54 6.68
CA ASP A 152 4.77 -7.46 6.28
C ASP A 152 4.00 -6.15 6.01
N ILE A 153 2.78 -6.27 5.48
CA ILE A 153 1.90 -5.13 5.21
C ILE A 153 1.34 -4.57 6.51
N LEU A 154 0.99 -5.43 7.48
CA LEU A 154 0.59 -4.99 8.83
C LEU A 154 1.71 -4.21 9.53
N GLY A 155 2.94 -4.72 9.51
CA GLY A 155 4.10 -4.01 10.07
C GLY A 155 4.30 -2.63 9.44
N SER A 156 4.18 -2.54 8.11
CA SER A 156 4.25 -1.28 7.36
C SER A 156 3.10 -0.33 7.69
N ALA A 157 1.87 -0.83 7.76
CA ALA A 157 0.68 -0.02 8.05
C ALA A 157 0.73 0.57 9.47
N TYR A 158 1.08 -0.23 10.48
CA TYR A 158 1.27 0.27 11.85
C TYR A 158 2.42 1.26 11.97
N THR A 159 3.53 1.05 11.25
CA THR A 159 4.65 2.01 11.23
C THR A 159 4.20 3.36 10.66
N ASN A 160 3.48 3.36 9.55
CA ASN A 160 2.98 4.60 8.95
C ASN A 160 1.87 5.26 9.79
N LEU A 161 1.04 4.48 10.48
CA LEU A 161 0.08 4.98 11.45
C LEU A 161 0.78 5.70 12.61
N ALA A 162 1.86 5.10 13.16
CA ALA A 162 2.68 5.73 14.19
C ALA A 162 3.30 7.06 13.71
N ALA A 163 3.77 7.11 12.46
CA ALA A 163 4.26 8.35 11.86
C ALA A 163 3.16 9.43 11.78
N CYS A 164 1.96 9.08 11.31
CA CYS A 164 0.83 10.01 11.25
C CYS A 164 0.46 10.53 12.65
N LEU A 165 0.36 9.64 13.63
CA LEU A 165 0.03 9.99 15.02
C LEU A 165 1.11 10.88 15.66
N THR A 166 2.38 10.66 15.32
CA THR A 166 3.50 11.53 15.74
C THR A 166 3.32 12.94 15.20
N MET A 167 2.98 13.08 13.91
CA MET A 167 2.70 14.38 13.29
C MET A 167 1.45 15.05 13.87
N LEU A 168 0.47 14.28 14.30
CA LEU A 168 -0.71 14.78 15.02
C LEU A 168 -0.44 15.09 16.50
N ARG A 169 0.80 14.90 16.99
CA ARG A 169 1.20 15.03 18.40
C ARG A 169 0.40 14.11 19.35
N LYS A 170 -0.18 13.03 18.83
CA LYS A 170 -0.90 11.97 19.57
C LYS A 170 0.10 10.91 20.05
N TYR A 171 1.06 11.31 20.88
CA TYR A 171 2.24 10.49 21.16
C TYR A 171 1.96 9.14 21.84
N SER A 172 1.00 9.07 22.76
CA SER A 172 0.63 7.81 23.40
C SER A 172 0.03 6.81 22.40
N GLU A 173 -0.81 7.28 21.48
CA GLU A 173 -1.36 6.46 20.40
C GLU A 173 -0.25 6.05 19.41
N ALA A 174 0.68 6.96 19.10
CA ALA A 174 1.82 6.69 18.23
C ALA A 174 2.73 5.59 18.81
N GLU A 175 3.02 5.63 20.11
CA GLU A 175 3.81 4.60 20.80
C GLU A 175 3.10 3.24 20.75
N ASN A 176 1.77 3.22 20.97
CA ASN A 176 0.99 1.98 20.84
C ASN A 176 1.03 1.40 19.43
N ALA A 177 0.87 2.24 18.39
CA ALA A 177 0.98 1.81 17.00
C ALA A 177 2.40 1.28 16.68
N TRP A 178 3.44 1.94 17.18
CA TRP A 178 4.82 1.48 17.02
C TRP A 178 5.11 0.15 17.72
N LEU A 179 4.57 -0.06 18.93
CA LEU A 179 4.66 -1.33 19.63
C LEU A 179 3.89 -2.45 18.91
N ALA A 180 2.76 -2.12 18.29
CA ALA A 180 2.02 -3.05 17.44
C ALA A 180 2.82 -3.42 16.18
N ALA A 181 3.45 -2.45 15.51
CA ALA A 181 4.30 -2.69 14.33
C ALA A 181 5.41 -3.72 14.62
N GLN A 182 6.06 -3.62 15.79
CA GLN A 182 7.15 -4.50 16.20
C GLN A 182 6.76 -5.98 16.40
N LYS A 183 5.46 -6.31 16.42
CA LYS A 183 4.98 -7.70 16.44
C LYS A 183 5.08 -8.37 15.07
N TYR A 184 5.35 -7.59 14.02
CA TYR A 184 5.38 -8.01 12.63
C TYR A 184 6.75 -7.73 12.00
N PRO A 185 7.07 -8.35 10.85
CA PRO A 185 8.29 -8.03 10.13
C PRO A 185 8.33 -6.54 9.76
N LEU A 186 9.41 -5.88 10.18
CA LEU A 186 9.60 -4.45 9.93
C LEU A 186 10.34 -4.24 8.61
N GLN A 187 9.89 -3.24 7.84
CA GLN A 187 10.60 -2.84 6.64
C GLN A 187 11.89 -2.07 6.98
N LYS A 188 12.85 -2.11 6.07
CA LYS A 188 14.03 -1.23 6.12
C LYS A 188 13.61 0.22 6.31
N GLY A 189 14.32 0.94 7.18
CA GLY A 189 14.00 2.32 7.52
C GLY A 189 12.90 2.52 8.57
N SER A 190 12.17 1.49 9.01
CA SER A 190 11.05 1.65 9.96
C SER A 190 11.47 2.28 11.30
N TYR A 191 12.70 2.03 11.74
CA TYR A 191 13.25 2.62 12.98
C TYR A 191 13.37 4.15 12.93
N SER A 192 13.37 4.78 11.75
CA SER A 192 13.31 6.24 11.63
C SER A 192 12.04 6.81 12.26
N THR A 193 10.90 6.13 12.09
CA THR A 193 9.62 6.56 12.68
C THR A 193 9.70 6.55 14.21
N ALA A 194 10.28 5.49 14.79
CA ALA A 194 10.47 5.39 16.24
C ALA A 194 11.43 6.46 16.76
N ALA A 195 12.55 6.69 16.07
CA ALA A 195 13.52 7.72 16.45
C ALA A 195 12.87 9.11 16.49
N VAL A 196 12.10 9.47 15.46
CA VAL A 196 11.36 10.73 15.39
C VAL A 196 10.28 10.83 16.46
N LEU A 197 9.49 9.77 16.69
CA LEU A 197 8.49 9.72 17.76
C LEU A 197 9.12 10.00 19.13
N TYR A 198 10.18 9.28 19.49
CA TYR A 198 10.79 9.44 20.82
C TYR A 198 11.52 10.76 20.96
N ALA A 199 12.09 11.31 19.88
CA ALA A 199 12.60 12.68 19.88
C ALA A 199 11.49 13.70 20.15
N ALA A 200 10.33 13.56 19.49
CA ALA A 200 9.17 14.45 19.70
C ALA A 200 8.57 14.35 21.11
N MET A 201 8.75 13.21 21.79
CA MET A 201 8.41 13.03 23.21
C MET A 201 9.49 13.55 24.17
N GLY A 202 10.61 14.09 23.67
CA GLY A 202 11.75 14.51 24.49
C GLY A 202 12.58 13.37 25.08
N ASN A 203 12.37 12.13 24.63
CA ASN A 203 13.10 10.96 25.10
C ASN A 203 14.35 10.70 24.24
N SER A 204 15.41 11.44 24.56
CA SER A 204 16.70 11.37 23.84
C SER A 204 17.34 9.97 23.89
N GLU A 205 17.18 9.24 24.99
CA GLU A 205 17.74 7.89 25.16
C GLU A 205 17.09 6.90 24.18
N LYS A 206 15.75 6.83 24.15
CA LYS A 206 15.04 5.97 23.19
C LYS A 206 15.28 6.41 21.75
N ALA A 207 15.32 7.72 21.47
CA ALA A 207 15.64 8.22 20.14
C ALA A 207 17.01 7.73 19.66
N ALA A 208 18.05 7.85 20.50
CA ALA A 208 19.41 7.37 20.20
C ALA A 208 19.46 5.84 20.02
N LYS A 209 18.71 5.08 20.82
CA LYS A 209 18.58 3.63 20.64
C LYS A 209 18.06 3.28 19.23
N TYR A 210 16.99 3.94 18.79
CA TYR A 210 16.39 3.65 17.48
C TYR A 210 17.22 4.17 16.30
N ILE A 211 18.01 5.23 16.48
CA ILE A 211 19.03 5.65 15.51
C ILE A 211 20.10 4.55 15.34
N SER A 212 20.60 3.96 16.43
CA SER A 212 21.57 2.86 16.36
C SER A 212 21.01 1.66 15.61
N LEU A 213 19.76 1.28 15.88
CA LEU A 213 19.07 0.20 15.15
C LEU A 213 18.83 0.55 13.66
N LEU A 214 18.52 1.81 13.37
CA LEU A 214 18.42 2.29 11.99
C LEU A 214 19.75 2.18 11.25
N LYS A 215 20.87 2.47 11.93
CA LYS A 215 22.22 2.37 11.36
C LYS A 215 22.63 0.95 11.00
N GLU A 216 22.19 -0.04 11.76
CA GLU A 216 22.44 -1.45 11.44
C GLU A 216 21.60 -1.93 10.25
N SER A 217 20.37 -1.43 10.11
CA SER A 217 19.40 -1.94 9.15
C SER A 217 19.30 -1.15 7.84
N SER A 218 19.55 0.16 7.86
CA SER A 218 19.38 1.10 6.73
C SER A 218 20.30 2.33 6.84
N PRO A 219 21.63 2.15 6.74
CA PRO A 219 22.63 3.20 6.94
C PRO A 219 22.41 4.48 6.11
N GLU A 220 21.81 4.34 4.93
CA GLU A 220 21.57 5.42 3.97
C GLU A 220 20.60 6.49 4.45
N THR A 221 19.71 6.18 5.38
CA THR A 221 18.70 7.13 5.92
C THR A 221 19.08 7.70 7.29
N VAL A 222 20.16 7.21 7.89
CA VAL A 222 20.56 7.54 9.27
C VAL A 222 20.83 9.03 9.42
N ARG A 223 21.67 9.60 8.54
CA ARG A 223 22.10 11.00 8.66
C ARG A 223 20.91 11.95 8.67
N GLN A 224 19.96 11.77 7.74
CA GLN A 224 18.76 12.60 7.69
C GLN A 224 17.92 12.46 8.96
N THR A 225 17.79 11.24 9.47
CA THR A 225 17.02 10.96 10.70
C THR A 225 17.72 11.54 11.94
N GLU A 226 19.04 11.44 12.04
CA GLU A 226 19.85 12.04 13.10
C GLU A 226 19.71 13.57 13.11
N GLU A 227 19.87 14.22 11.96
CA GLU A 227 19.71 15.67 11.82
C GLU A 227 18.30 16.11 12.25
N LEU A 228 17.25 15.40 11.79
CA LEU A 228 15.86 15.68 12.14
C LEU A 228 15.61 15.51 13.66
N THR A 229 16.00 14.39 14.24
CA THR A 229 15.81 14.12 15.68
C THR A 229 16.56 15.12 16.56
N GLN A 230 17.76 15.54 16.17
CA GLN A 230 18.50 16.60 16.86
C GLN A 230 17.75 17.93 16.82
N GLN A 231 17.23 18.33 15.65
CA GLN A 231 16.45 19.57 15.55
C GLN A 231 15.20 19.53 16.44
N ILE A 232 14.52 18.39 16.51
CA ILE A 232 13.36 18.19 17.39
C ILE A 232 13.76 18.32 18.86
N LEU A 233 14.79 17.60 19.29
CA LEU A 233 15.26 17.60 20.69
C LEU A 233 15.80 18.96 21.14
N CYS A 234 16.43 19.72 20.24
CA CYS A 234 16.90 21.08 20.52
C CYS A 234 15.80 22.15 20.39
N GLY A 235 14.57 21.77 20.03
CA GLY A 235 13.45 22.72 19.84
C GLY A 235 13.61 23.64 18.64
N THR A 236 14.49 23.32 17.69
CA THR A 236 14.74 24.12 16.48
C THR A 236 13.91 23.66 15.28
N HIS A 237 13.26 22.49 15.36
CA HIS A 237 12.38 22.00 14.30
C HIS A 237 11.04 22.76 14.29
N PRO A 238 10.68 23.44 13.19
CA PRO A 238 9.55 24.39 13.15
C PRO A 238 8.18 23.75 13.43
N PHE A 239 8.03 22.45 13.15
CA PHE A 239 6.77 21.74 13.41
C PHE A 239 6.65 21.20 14.85
N PHE A 240 7.77 20.96 15.54
CA PHE A 240 7.79 20.33 16.86
C PHE A 240 8.22 21.29 17.98
N SER A 241 8.68 22.49 17.64
CA SER A 241 8.85 23.57 18.60
C SER A 241 7.51 23.91 19.28
N LEU A 242 7.58 24.23 20.58
CA LEU A 242 6.47 24.73 21.38
C LEU A 242 6.02 26.12 20.91
#